data_AF-A0A7V3XJI2-F1
#
_entry.id   AF-A0A7V3XJI2-F1
#
_cell.length_a   1.000
_cell.length_b   1.000
_cell.length_c   1.000
_cell.angle_alpha   90.00
_cell.angle_beta   90.00
_cell.angle_gamma   90.00
#
_symmetry.space_group_name_H-M   'P 1'
#
loop_
_entity.id
_entity.type
_entity.pdbx_description
1 polymer ?
#
loop_
_entity_poly.entity_id
_entity_poly.type
_entity_poly.pdbx_seq_one_letter_code
_entity_poly.pdbx_strand_id
1 'polypeptide(L)'
;MAEAWDDPELARHVFEETRVVRRPMSGIISGYHVLPYILVGPERDQPGKSVEVRGRIKVSPRLVIAPGRDGPTYGELFGDRELMHHTLVARVFSFRYASRVTLESEELTIRRQTRDAEGLLERVLEELARREVINTGVIVSPDPRFYPVSLDRFIREILEEEFRD
;
A
#
# COMPACT_ATOMS: atom_id res chain seq x y z
N MET A 1 -7.50 30.83 -0.73
CA MET A 1 -8.15 29.77 0.06
C MET A 1 -7.12 28.68 0.23
N ALA A 2 -6.47 28.60 1.38
CA ALA A 2 -5.42 27.61 1.65
C ALA A 2 -6.10 26.27 1.95
N GLU A 3 -5.80 25.24 1.15
CA GLU A 3 -6.33 23.88 1.31
C GLU A 3 -5.98 23.35 2.70
N ALA A 4 -7.00 23.13 3.53
CA ALA A 4 -6.90 22.50 4.84
C ALA A 4 -6.68 20.98 4.69
N TRP A 5 -5.55 20.58 4.10
CA TRP A 5 -5.20 19.18 3.77
C TRP A 5 -3.94 18.66 4.48
N ASP A 6 -3.57 19.28 5.60
CA ASP A 6 -2.44 18.86 6.44
C ASP A 6 -2.80 17.78 7.49
N ASP A 7 -3.93 17.08 7.33
CA ASP A 7 -4.54 16.41 8.47
C ASP A 7 -4.11 14.93 8.65
N PRO A 8 -3.53 14.51 9.80
CA PRO A 8 -3.45 13.11 10.20
C PRO A 8 -4.81 12.39 10.17
N GLU A 9 -5.92 13.11 10.24
CA GLU A 9 -7.27 12.56 10.04
C GLU A 9 -7.49 12.00 8.63
N LEU A 10 -6.91 12.59 7.59
CA LEU A 10 -7.06 12.09 6.22
C LEU A 10 -6.32 10.77 6.03
N ALA A 11 -5.08 10.68 6.52
CA ALA A 11 -4.34 9.42 6.50
C ALA A 11 -5.06 8.35 7.33
N ARG A 12 -5.64 8.71 8.48
CA ARG A 12 -6.48 7.79 9.27
C ARG A 12 -7.70 7.32 8.47
N HIS A 13 -8.41 8.24 7.83
CA HIS A 13 -9.57 7.91 7.01
C HIS A 13 -9.20 6.96 5.86
N VAL A 14 -8.11 7.25 5.14
CA VAL A 14 -7.60 6.35 4.09
C VAL A 14 -7.27 4.97 4.66
N PHE A 15 -6.63 4.91 5.83
CA PHE A 15 -6.29 3.64 6.47
C PHE A 15 -7.55 2.82 6.83
N GLU A 16 -8.57 3.48 7.39
CA GLU A 16 -9.82 2.85 7.81
C GLU A 16 -10.67 2.38 6.63
N GLU A 17 -10.76 3.18 5.57
CA GLU A 17 -11.53 2.87 4.35
C GLU A 17 -10.76 2.02 3.33
N THR A 18 -9.46 1.79 3.55
CA THR A 18 -8.69 0.86 2.70
C THR A 18 -9.22 -0.56 2.89
N ARG A 19 -9.56 -1.21 1.77
CA ARG A 19 -10.08 -2.57 1.75
C ARG A 19 -9.07 -3.51 1.11
N VAL A 20 -8.69 -4.57 1.82
CA VAL A 20 -7.95 -5.68 1.23
C VAL A 20 -8.95 -6.64 0.60
N VAL A 21 -9.03 -6.63 -0.73
CA VAL A 21 -10.01 -7.44 -1.48
C VAL A 21 -9.49 -8.86 -1.65
N ARG A 22 -8.18 -9.00 -1.80
CA ARG A 22 -7.52 -10.30 -1.95
C ARG A 22 -6.23 -10.32 -1.17
N ARG A 23 -6.05 -11.38 -0.39
CA ARG A 23 -4.82 -11.67 0.33
C ARG A 23 -4.02 -12.71 -0.44
N PRO A 24 -2.68 -12.62 -0.45
CA PRO A 24 -1.83 -13.66 -1.03
C PRO A 24 -2.00 -14.97 -0.23
N MET A 25 -2.25 -16.09 -0.91
CA MET A 25 -2.50 -17.39 -0.25
C MET A 25 -1.23 -18.07 0.28
N SER A 26 -0.06 -17.64 -0.20
CA SER A 26 1.24 -18.15 0.26
C SER A 26 2.26 -17.01 0.21
N GLY A 27 3.12 -16.94 1.23
CA GLY A 27 4.19 -15.94 1.25
C GLY A 27 4.48 -15.26 2.57
N ILE A 28 3.84 -15.62 3.69
CA ILE A 28 4.39 -15.35 5.03
C ILE A 28 4.61 -16.72 5.69
N ILE A 29 5.86 -17.18 5.70
CA ILE A 29 6.30 -18.44 6.31
C ILE A 29 7.68 -18.15 6.89
N SER A 30 7.71 -17.79 8.18
CA SER A 30 8.91 -17.70 9.03
C SER A 30 10.19 -17.20 8.32
N GLY A 31 10.23 -15.94 7.87
CA GLY A 31 11.45 -15.41 7.23
C GLY A 31 11.29 -14.06 6.53
N TYR A 32 12.10 -13.84 5.49
CA TYR A 32 12.05 -12.68 4.61
C TYR A 32 11.04 -12.92 3.48
N HIS A 33 10.09 -12.02 3.29
CA HIS A 33 8.98 -12.21 2.37
C HIS A 33 8.83 -11.08 1.37
N VAL A 34 8.70 -11.45 0.10
CA VAL A 34 8.32 -10.53 -0.97
C VAL A 34 6.81 -10.66 -1.13
N LEU A 35 6.08 -9.58 -0.89
CA LEU A 35 4.63 -9.46 -1.03
C LEU A 35 4.33 -8.59 -2.26
N PRO A 36 4.05 -9.19 -3.42
CA PRO A 36 3.49 -8.47 -4.54
C PRO A 36 2.11 -7.91 -4.19
N TYR A 37 1.87 -6.68 -4.57
CA TYR A 37 0.58 -6.03 -4.39
C TYR A 37 0.14 -5.31 -5.67
N ILE A 38 -1.17 -5.22 -5.83
CA ILE A 38 -1.83 -4.34 -6.79
C ILE A 38 -2.82 -3.50 -6.01
N LEU A 39 -2.59 -2.20 -5.96
CA LEU A 39 -3.50 -1.23 -5.39
C LEU A 39 -4.27 -0.55 -6.51
N VAL A 40 -5.58 -0.45 -6.32
CA VAL A 40 -6.52 0.21 -7.22
C VAL A 40 -7.25 1.29 -6.44
N GLY A 41 -7.41 2.46 -7.03
CA GLY A 41 -8.30 3.49 -6.49
C GLY A 41 -8.66 4.54 -7.52
N PRO A 42 -9.58 5.46 -7.18
CA PRO A 42 -10.04 6.49 -8.10
C PRO A 42 -8.94 7.53 -8.37
N GLU A 43 -8.93 8.09 -9.57
CA GLU A 43 -8.11 9.27 -9.88
C GLU A 43 -8.86 10.52 -9.40
N ARG A 44 -8.26 11.28 -8.48
CA ARG A 44 -8.96 12.36 -7.78
C ARG A 44 -9.34 13.51 -8.70
N ASP A 45 -8.46 13.83 -9.64
CA ASP A 45 -8.64 14.96 -10.55
C ASP A 45 -9.52 14.62 -11.75
N GLN A 46 -9.85 13.34 -11.98
CA GLN A 46 -10.57 12.88 -13.16
C GLN A 46 -11.62 11.81 -12.81
N PRO A 47 -12.89 12.21 -12.59
CA PRO A 47 -13.98 11.29 -12.32
C PRO A 47 -14.10 10.23 -13.42
N GLY A 48 -14.32 8.96 -13.02
CA GLY A 48 -14.40 7.83 -13.96
C GLY A 48 -13.05 7.30 -14.46
N LYS A 49 -11.93 7.85 -13.96
CA LYS A 49 -10.59 7.28 -14.13
C LYS A 49 -10.09 6.68 -12.83
N SER A 50 -9.07 5.84 -12.93
CA SER A 50 -8.48 5.14 -11.81
C SER A 50 -6.97 5.11 -11.91
N VAL A 51 -6.33 4.82 -10.79
CA VAL A 51 -4.90 4.62 -10.68
C VAL A 51 -4.65 3.19 -10.23
N GLU A 52 -3.73 2.54 -10.92
CA GLU A 52 -3.17 1.26 -10.56
C GLU A 52 -1.76 1.48 -10.04
N VAL A 53 -1.48 1.04 -8.82
CA VAL A 53 -0.13 1.01 -8.25
C VAL A 53 0.25 -0.44 -8.03
N ARG A 54 1.23 -0.93 -8.79
CA ARG A 54 1.81 -2.26 -8.61
C ARG A 54 3.16 -2.14 -7.95
N GLY A 55 3.52 -3.12 -7.14
CA GLY A 55 4.86 -3.20 -6.57
C GLY A 55 5.05 -4.47 -5.78
N ARG A 56 6.23 -4.60 -5.19
CA ARG A 56 6.57 -5.67 -4.26
C ARG A 56 7.08 -5.04 -2.97
N ILE A 57 6.65 -5.58 -1.86
CA ILE A 57 7.13 -5.18 -0.54
C ILE A 57 7.95 -6.32 0.03
N LYS A 58 9.16 -6.04 0.45
CA LYS A 58 9.97 -6.96 1.23
C LYS A 58 9.74 -6.70 2.70
N VAL A 59 9.35 -7.73 3.42
CA VAL A 59 8.98 -7.73 4.83
C VAL A 59 9.95 -8.65 5.56
N SER A 60 10.65 -8.14 6.57
CA SER A 60 11.54 -8.95 7.41
C SER A 60 11.20 -8.82 8.91
N PRO A 61 11.02 -9.94 9.64
CA PRO A 61 10.76 -9.97 11.07
C PRO A 61 12.03 -9.77 11.92
N ARG A 62 13.18 -9.48 11.31
CA ARG A 62 14.39 -9.18 12.07
C ARG A 62 14.10 -8.01 13.01
N LEU A 63 14.31 -8.24 14.31
CA LEU A 63 14.26 -7.26 15.38
C LEU A 63 15.11 -6.03 14.97
N VAL A 64 14.46 -4.98 14.49
CA VAL A 64 15.10 -3.68 14.26
C VAL A 64 14.41 -2.67 15.16
N ILE A 65 15.24 -2.09 16.03
CA ILE A 65 14.97 -0.91 16.85
C ILE A 65 14.26 0.09 15.96
N ALA A 66 13.03 0.49 16.32
CA ALA A 66 12.31 1.54 15.62
C ALA A 66 13.28 2.69 15.37
N PRO A 67 13.45 3.16 14.12
CA PRO A 67 14.26 4.34 13.95
C PRO A 67 13.61 5.42 14.80
N GLY A 68 14.41 6.10 15.61
CA GLY A 68 13.99 7.33 16.25
C GLY A 68 13.66 8.37 15.18
N ARG A 69 13.87 9.65 15.49
CA ARG A 69 13.66 10.75 14.53
C ARG A 69 14.52 10.68 13.24
N ASP A 70 15.37 9.66 13.09
CA ASP A 70 16.34 9.48 11.98
C ASP A 70 15.96 8.34 11.00
N GLY A 71 14.70 7.89 10.99
CA GLY A 71 14.23 6.89 10.02
C GLY A 71 14.03 7.46 8.61
N PRO A 72 14.07 6.62 7.56
CA PRO A 72 13.80 7.09 6.21
C PRO A 72 12.35 7.60 6.10
N THR A 73 12.14 8.61 5.26
CA THR A 73 10.82 9.14 4.93
C THR A 73 10.07 8.23 3.97
N TYR A 74 8.75 8.39 3.83
CA TYR A 74 7.98 7.66 2.81
C TYR A 74 8.53 7.92 1.40
N GLY A 75 8.92 9.17 1.09
CA GLY A 75 9.48 9.50 -0.22
C GLY A 75 10.84 8.84 -0.49
N GLU A 76 11.63 8.56 0.55
CA GLU A 76 12.91 7.83 0.42
C GLU A 76 12.71 6.32 0.29
N LEU A 77 11.73 5.75 1.00
CA LEU A 77 11.46 4.31 0.97
C LEU A 77 10.81 3.83 -0.32
N PHE A 78 9.86 4.60 -0.84
CA PHE A 78 9.10 4.19 -2.03
C PHE A 78 9.64 4.81 -3.32
N GLY A 79 10.47 5.85 -3.23
CA GLY A 79 11.12 6.50 -4.37
C GLY A 79 10.20 7.31 -5.30
N ASP A 80 8.88 7.14 -5.21
CA ASP A 80 7.89 7.89 -5.99
C ASP A 80 7.40 9.13 -5.23
N ARG A 81 7.53 10.29 -5.89
CA ARG A 81 7.07 11.58 -5.36
C ARG A 81 6.02 12.24 -6.26
N GLU A 82 5.69 11.65 -7.40
CA GLU A 82 4.78 12.23 -8.39
C GLU A 82 3.33 11.90 -8.06
N LEU A 83 3.03 10.65 -7.68
CA LEU A 83 1.69 10.29 -7.20
C LEU A 83 1.52 10.57 -5.71
N MET A 84 2.58 10.36 -4.92
CA MET A 84 2.48 10.40 -3.46
C MET A 84 2.06 11.79 -2.96
N HIS A 85 1.08 11.83 -2.05
CA HIS A 85 0.65 13.08 -1.45
C HIS A 85 1.82 13.76 -0.72
N HIS A 86 2.02 15.07 -0.95
CA HIS A 86 3.17 15.81 -0.43
C HIS A 86 3.32 15.74 1.10
N THR A 87 2.20 15.63 1.83
CA THR A 87 2.18 15.47 3.30
C THR A 87 2.79 14.16 3.79
N LEU A 88 2.83 13.12 2.95
CA LEU A 88 3.50 11.85 3.26
C LEU A 88 4.98 11.89 2.89
N VAL A 89 5.34 12.54 1.79
CA VAL A 89 6.69 12.47 1.20
C VAL A 89 7.80 12.75 2.21
N ALA A 90 7.66 13.81 3.02
CA ALA A 90 8.67 14.22 4.00
C ALA A 90 8.46 13.60 5.40
N ARG A 91 7.40 12.80 5.59
CA ARG A 91 7.09 12.22 6.89
C ARG A 91 7.98 11.01 7.12
N VAL A 92 8.62 10.96 8.30
CA VAL A 92 9.38 9.78 8.75
C VAL A 92 8.45 8.58 8.73
N PHE A 93 8.88 7.53 8.03
CA PHE A 93 8.12 6.30 7.93
C PHE A 93 8.00 5.68 9.31
N SER A 94 6.76 5.46 9.74
CA SER A 94 6.48 4.76 10.98
C SER A 94 5.30 3.83 10.75
N PHE A 95 5.54 2.54 10.93
CA PHE A 95 4.45 1.61 11.14
C PHE A 95 3.81 1.94 12.48
N ARG A 96 2.58 2.46 12.45
CA ARG A 96 1.84 2.69 13.69
C ARG A 96 1.48 1.37 14.39
N TYR A 97 1.41 0.26 13.64
CA TYR A 97 0.92 -1.02 14.15
C TYR A 97 1.80 -2.27 13.83
N ALA A 98 2.83 -2.17 12.98
CA ALA A 98 3.82 -3.24 12.72
C ALA A 98 5.23 -2.84 13.22
N SER A 99 5.35 -2.57 14.52
CA SER A 99 6.53 -1.95 15.15
C SER A 99 7.82 -2.78 15.16
N ARG A 100 7.84 -3.98 14.56
CA ARG A 100 8.96 -4.94 14.61
C ARG A 100 9.40 -5.48 13.25
N VAL A 101 9.10 -4.75 12.16
CA VAL A 101 9.30 -5.24 10.79
C VAL A 101 10.06 -4.21 9.96
N THR A 102 11.07 -4.66 9.19
CA THR A 102 11.73 -3.85 8.17
C THR A 102 11.01 -3.99 6.83
N LEU A 103 10.84 -2.86 6.13
CA LEU A 103 10.16 -2.77 4.84
C LEU A 103 11.08 -2.19 3.75
N GLU A 104 11.12 -2.84 2.60
CA GLU A 104 11.68 -2.29 1.36
C GLU A 104 10.64 -2.35 0.25
N SER A 105 10.48 -1.26 -0.51
CA SER A 105 9.61 -1.24 -1.70
C SER A 105 10.45 -1.50 -2.96
N GLU A 106 9.96 -2.38 -3.83
CA GLU A 106 10.59 -2.71 -5.10
C GLU A 106 9.58 -2.73 -6.23
N GLU A 107 10.07 -2.52 -7.47
CA GLU A 107 9.28 -2.60 -8.70
C GLU A 107 8.01 -1.74 -8.71
N LEU A 108 8.04 -0.61 -7.98
CA LEU A 108 6.93 0.32 -7.94
C LEU A 108 6.62 0.82 -9.36
N THR A 109 5.40 0.54 -9.81
CA THR A 109 4.89 0.92 -11.12
C THR A 109 3.53 1.57 -10.94
N ILE A 110 3.40 2.80 -11.43
CA ILE A 110 2.16 3.57 -11.36
C ILE A 110 1.58 3.74 -12.75
N ARG A 111 0.30 3.41 -12.90
CA ARG A 111 -0.42 3.51 -14.18
C ARG A 111 -1.76 4.19 -13.97
N ARG A 112 -1.99 5.27 -14.71
CA ARG A 112 -3.31 5.88 -14.83
C ARG A 112 -4.13 5.08 -15.85
N GLN A 113 -5.38 4.80 -15.50
CA GLN A 113 -6.31 4.00 -16.29
C GLN A 113 -7.53 4.85 -16.64
N THR A 114 -8.06 4.63 -17.84
CA THR A 114 -9.24 5.37 -18.34
C THR A 114 -10.57 4.81 -17.85
N ARG A 115 -10.54 3.75 -17.03
CA ARG A 115 -11.71 3.10 -16.44
C ARG A 115 -11.89 3.56 -15.00
N ASP A 116 -13.09 3.40 -14.46
CA ASP A 116 -13.33 3.60 -13.04
C ASP A 116 -12.63 2.52 -12.20
N ALA A 117 -12.59 2.74 -10.89
CA ALA A 117 -11.87 1.88 -9.96
C ALA A 117 -12.50 0.48 -9.84
N GLU A 118 -13.83 0.35 -9.95
CA GLU A 118 -14.52 -0.94 -9.85
C GLU A 118 -14.24 -1.78 -11.10
N GLY A 119 -14.40 -1.22 -12.29
CA GLY A 119 -14.09 -1.89 -13.55
C GLY A 119 -12.60 -2.21 -13.73
N LEU A 120 -11.70 -1.46 -13.09
CA LEU A 120 -10.28 -1.82 -13.00
C LEU A 120 -10.06 -2.97 -12.02
N LEU A 121 -10.68 -2.95 -10.85
CA LEU A 121 -10.60 -4.02 -9.85
C LEU A 121 -11.04 -5.36 -10.43
N GLU A 122 -12.21 -5.41 -11.09
CA GLU A 122 -12.73 -6.62 -11.74
C GLU A 122 -11.72 -7.19 -12.73
N ARG A 123 -11.18 -6.33 -13.60
CA ARG A 123 -10.17 -6.72 -14.59
C ARG A 123 -8.90 -7.28 -13.93
N VAL A 124 -8.43 -6.67 -12.84
CA VAL A 124 -7.24 -7.13 -12.11
C VAL A 124 -7.51 -8.52 -11.53
N LEU A 125 -8.67 -8.73 -10.91
CA LEU A 125 -9.05 -10.02 -10.34
C LEU A 125 -9.17 -11.10 -11.42
N GLU A 126 -9.77 -10.79 -12.56
CA GLU A 126 -9.83 -11.68 -13.73
C GLU A 126 -8.44 -12.01 -14.30
N GLU A 127 -7.54 -11.03 -14.39
CA GLU A 127 -6.16 -11.22 -14.84
C GLU A 127 -5.42 -12.20 -13.93
N LEU A 128 -5.53 -12.01 -12.61
CA LEU A 128 -4.89 -12.85 -11.60
C LEU A 128 -5.47 -14.28 -11.62
N ALA A 129 -6.79 -14.42 -11.75
CA ALA A 129 -7.44 -15.73 -11.84
C ALA A 129 -7.01 -16.48 -13.12
N ARG A 130 -7.02 -15.80 -14.27
CA ARG A 130 -6.65 -16.38 -15.57
C ARG A 130 -5.20 -16.85 -15.61
N ARG A 131 -4.30 -16.16 -14.91
CA ARG A 131 -2.88 -16.50 -14.81
C ARG A 131 -2.55 -17.39 -13.62
N GLU A 132 -3.55 -17.81 -12.85
CA GLU A 132 -3.38 -18.65 -11.66
C GLU A 132 -2.41 -18.04 -10.62
N VAL A 133 -2.35 -16.70 -10.54
CA VAL A 133 -1.44 -15.98 -9.65
C VAL A 133 -2.06 -15.91 -8.26
N ILE A 134 -1.61 -16.73 -7.32
CA ILE A 134 -2.17 -16.84 -5.96
C ILE A 134 -1.46 -16.01 -4.88
N ASN A 135 -0.28 -15.47 -5.18
CA ASN A 135 0.62 -14.82 -4.22
C ASN A 135 0.60 -13.28 -4.29
N THR A 136 -0.35 -12.69 -5.01
CA THR A 136 -0.48 -11.23 -5.15
C THR A 136 -1.68 -10.72 -4.37
N GLY A 137 -1.43 -9.75 -3.49
CA GLY A 137 -2.48 -9.01 -2.77
C GLY A 137 -3.16 -7.98 -3.67
N VAL A 138 -4.47 -7.79 -3.47
CA VAL A 138 -5.25 -6.75 -4.17
C VAL A 138 -5.89 -5.84 -3.14
N ILE A 139 -5.60 -4.55 -3.25
CA ILE A 139 -5.97 -3.52 -2.30
C ILE A 139 -6.82 -2.47 -3.03
N VAL A 140 -7.92 -2.07 -2.42
CA VAL A 140 -8.71 -0.92 -2.86
C VAL A 140 -8.45 0.23 -1.91
N SER A 141 -7.98 1.34 -2.46
CA SER A 141 -7.70 2.57 -1.73
C SER A 141 -8.71 3.66 -2.10
N PRO A 142 -9.25 4.41 -1.12
CA PRO A 142 -10.08 5.57 -1.40
C PRO A 142 -9.30 6.73 -2.02
N ASP A 143 -7.98 6.81 -1.80
CA ASP A 143 -7.10 7.81 -2.40
C ASP A 143 -5.71 7.20 -2.69
N PRO A 144 -5.41 6.85 -3.96
CA PRO A 144 -4.14 6.26 -4.37
C PRO A 144 -2.90 7.09 -4.02
N ARG A 145 -3.03 8.40 -3.80
CA ARG A 145 -1.90 9.27 -3.40
C ARG A 145 -1.38 8.94 -2.00
N PHE A 146 -2.20 8.24 -1.22
CA PHE A 146 -1.87 7.71 0.10
C PHE A 146 -1.60 6.20 0.04
N TYR A 147 -1.19 5.65 -1.11
CA TYR A 147 -0.88 4.23 -1.24
C TYR A 147 0.03 3.67 -0.12
N PRO A 148 1.03 4.38 0.45
CA PRO A 148 1.82 3.81 1.53
C PRO A 148 1.00 3.54 2.80
N VAL A 149 -0.05 4.32 3.05
CA VAL A 149 -0.97 4.13 4.16
C VAL A 149 -1.88 2.93 3.90
N SER A 150 -2.36 2.77 2.67
CA SER A 150 -3.10 1.57 2.28
C SER A 150 -2.24 0.29 2.35
N LEU A 151 -0.94 0.41 2.05
CA LEU A 151 0.03 -0.67 2.23
C LEU A 151 0.25 -1.01 3.71
N ASP A 152 0.31 -0.02 4.60
CA ASP A 152 0.35 -0.24 6.05
C ASP A 152 -0.86 -1.08 6.51
N ARG A 153 -2.07 -0.70 6.07
CA ARG A 153 -3.30 -1.46 6.35
C ARG A 153 -3.20 -2.91 5.86
N PHE A 154 -2.73 -3.11 4.63
CA PHE A 154 -2.57 -4.43 4.03
C PHE A 154 -1.59 -5.31 4.82
N ILE A 155 -0.41 -4.78 5.14
CA ILE A 155 0.61 -5.51 5.90
C ILE A 155 0.06 -5.87 7.29
N ARG A 156 -0.60 -4.93 7.97
CA ARG A 156 -1.25 -5.20 9.25
C ARG A 156 -2.23 -6.36 9.17
N GLU A 157 -3.11 -6.37 8.17
CA GLU A 157 -4.12 -7.42 8.03
C GLU A 157 -3.49 -8.80 7.81
N ILE A 158 -2.40 -8.88 7.05
CA ILE A 158 -1.69 -10.16 6.86
C ILE A 158 -0.96 -10.57 8.15
N LEU A 159 -0.25 -9.66 8.82
CA LEU A 159 0.43 -9.98 10.08
C LEU A 159 -0.56 -10.39 11.18
N GLU A 160 -1.72 -9.74 11.27
CA GLU A 160 -2.78 -10.10 12.25
C GLU A 160 -3.39 -11.49 12.00
N GLU A 161 -3.35 -12.00 10.78
CA GLU A 161 -3.77 -13.38 10.47
C GLU A 161 -2.67 -14.38 10.86
N GLU A 162 -1.43 -14.07 10.54
CA GLU A 162 -0.27 -14.94 10.77
C GLU A 162 0.09 -15.10 12.26
N PHE A 163 -0.04 -14.04 13.06
CA PHE A 163 0.27 -14.06 14.50
C PHE A 163 -0.96 -14.33 15.39
N ARG A 164 -2.08 -14.80 14.82
CA ARG A 164 -3.29 -15.17 15.59
C ARG A 164 -3.22 -16.58 16.19
N ASP A 165 -2.19 -17.36 15.87
CA ASP A 165 -1.88 -18.65 16.50
C ASP A 165 -0.98 -18.49 17.74
#